data_AF-A0A974DKM4-F1
#
_entry.id   AF-A0A974DKM4-F1
#
_cell.length_a   1.000
_cell.length_b   1.000
_cell.length_c   1.000
_cell.angle_alpha   90.00
_cell.angle_beta   90.00
_cell.angle_gamma   90.00
#
_symmetry.space_group_name_H-M   'P 1'
#
loop_
_entity.id
_entity.type
_entity.pdbx_description
1 polymer ?
#
loop_
_entity_poly.entity_id
_entity_poly.type
_entity_poly.pdbx_seq_one_letter_code
_entity_poly.pdbx_strand_id
1 'polypeptide(L)' 'MVNCILTAARGLIAKNWKALAPPSEKEFLERIRYVRRMDSLTALKHDKVDQFNKIWGSWDAIEAMSHF' A
#
# COMPACT_ATOMS: atom_id res chain seq x y z
N MET A 1 8.98 3.33 -0.55
CA MET A 1 7.64 3.94 -0.57
C MET A 1 7.12 4.19 -2.00
N VAL A 2 7.85 4.93 -2.86
CA VAL A 2 7.40 5.24 -4.24
C VAL A 2 7.01 4.00 -5.06
N ASN A 3 7.83 2.94 -5.01
CA ASN A 3 7.52 1.69 -5.73
C ASN A 3 6.23 1.01 -5.26
N CYS A 4 5.89 1.09 -3.97
CA CYS A 4 4.69 0.46 -3.40
C CYS A 4 3.41 1.20 -3.80
N ILE A 5 3.46 2.53 -3.83
CA ILE A 5 2.36 3.41 -4.28
C ILE A 5 2.06 3.16 -5.77
N LEU A 6 3.10 3.05 -6.60
CA LEU A 6 2.95 2.72 -8.02
C LEU A 6 2.37 1.32 -8.23
N THR A 7 2.77 0.34 -7.42
CA THR A 7 2.18 -1.02 -7.46
C THR A 7 0.69 -0.99 -7.11
N ALA A 8 0.30 -0.24 -6.08
CA ALA A 8 -1.11 -0.07 -5.73
C ALA A 8 -1.90 0.59 -6.87
N ALA A 9 -1.35 1.65 -7.47
CA ALA A 9 -1.97 2.39 -8.57
C ALA A 9 -2.17 1.49 -9.79
N ARG A 10 -1.13 0.76 -10.21
CA ARG A 10 -1.20 -0.21 -11.33
C ARG A 10 -2.28 -1.26 -11.10
N GLY A 11 -2.35 -1.83 -9.90
CA GLY A 11 -3.37 -2.80 -9.56
C GLY A 11 -4.80 -2.23 -9.62
N LEU A 12 -4.97 -0.98 -9.22
CA LEU A 12 -6.29 -0.32 -9.22
C LEU A 12 -6.72 0.11 -10.63
N ILE A 13 -5.80 0.62 -11.44
CA ILE A 13 -6.05 0.94 -12.86
C ILE A 13 -6.44 -0.34 -13.62
N ALA A 14 -5.69 -1.42 -13.42
CA ALA A 14 -5.99 -2.69 -14.06
C ALA A 14 -7.37 -3.24 -13.64
N LYS A 15 -7.73 -3.11 -12.36
CA LYS A 15 -9.06 -3.50 -11.86
C LYS A 15 -10.19 -2.67 -12.49
N ASN A 16 -9.95 -1.39 -12.72
CA ASN A 16 -10.97 -0.42 -13.19
C ASN A 16 -10.81 -0.04 -14.67
N TRP A 17 -10.17 -0.87 -15.49
CA TRP A 17 -9.78 -0.49 -16.85
C TRP A 17 -10.93 -0.14 -17.80
N LYS A 18 -12.16 -0.59 -17.49
CA LYS A 18 -13.39 -0.24 -18.23
C LYS A 18 -14.25 0.82 -17.54
N ALA A 19 -13.84 1.30 -16.37
CA ALA A 19 -14.61 2.30 -15.64
C ALA A 19 -14.49 3.66 -16.32
N LEU A 20 -15.60 4.40 -16.39
CA LEU A 20 -15.64 5.75 -16.95
C LEU A 20 -15.12 6.81 -15.97
N ALA A 21 -15.18 6.51 -14.68
CA ALA A 21 -14.68 7.36 -13.61
C ALA A 21 -13.36 6.80 -13.05
N PRO A 22 -12.42 7.67 -12.65
CA PRO A 22 -11.23 7.23 -11.94
C PRO A 22 -11.61 6.63 -10.57
N PRO A 23 -10.77 5.73 -10.02
CA PRO A 23 -10.96 5.24 -8.67
C PRO A 23 -10.94 6.38 -7.66
N SER A 24 -11.76 6.26 -6.62
CA SER A 24 -11.77 7.23 -5.52
C SER A 24 -10.47 7.18 -4.71
N GLU A 25 -10.17 8.27 -4.01
CA GLU A 25 -9.04 8.33 -3.08
C GLU A 25 -9.12 7.22 -2.03
N LYS A 26 -10.32 6.96 -1.50
CA LYS A 26 -10.55 5.89 -0.53
C LYS A 26 -10.15 4.51 -1.08
N GLU A 27 -10.57 4.18 -2.30
CA GLU A 27 -10.20 2.92 -2.94
C GLU A 27 -8.69 2.81 -3.17
N PHE A 28 -8.05 3.94 -3.48
CA PHE A 28 -6.60 3.98 -3.65
C PHE A 28 -5.86 3.74 -2.33
N LEU A 29 -6.27 4.40 -1.24
CA LEU A 29 -5.73 4.18 0.09
C LEU A 29 -5.93 2.73 0.57
N GLU A 30 -7.11 2.16 0.35
CA GLU A 30 -7.38 0.75 0.64
C GLU A 30 -6.46 -0.18 -0.15
N ARG A 31 -6.15 0.16 -1.42
CA ARG A 31 -5.21 -0.61 -2.22
C ARG A 31 -3.77 -0.50 -1.73
N ILE A 32 -3.34 0.68 -1.26
CA ILE A 32 -2.02 0.87 -0.63
C ILE A 32 -1.91 0.01 0.63
N ARG A 33 -2.93 0.04 1.51
CA ARG A 33 -3.00 -0.81 2.72
C ARG A 33 -2.91 -2.29 2.39
N TYR A 34 -3.55 -2.72 1.31
CA TYR A 34 -3.46 -4.09 0.83
C TYR A 34 -2.02 -4.46 0.43
N VAL A 35 -1.34 -3.63 -0.37
CA VAL A 35 0.06 -3.86 -0.75
C VAL A 35 0.96 -3.92 0.49
N ARG A 36 0.79 -3.00 1.43
CA ARG A 36 1.51 -2.98 2.72
C ARG A 36 1.34 -4.30 3.48
N ARG A 37 0.11 -4.85 3.55
CA ARG A 37 -0.15 -6.14 4.19
C ARG A 37 0.53 -7.30 3.48
N MET A 38 0.56 -7.31 2.15
CA MET A 38 1.25 -8.35 1.40
C MET A 38 2.77 -8.30 1.58
N ASP A 39 3.33 -7.09 1.59
CA ASP A 39 4.75 -6.86 1.88
C ASP A 39 5.11 -7.31 3.30
N SER A 40 4.25 -7.04 4.30
CA SER A 40 4.51 -7.45 5.69
C SER A 40 4.52 -8.98 5.83
N LEU A 41 3.57 -9.67 5.19
CA LEU A 41 3.52 -11.13 5.20
C LEU A 41 4.74 -11.74 4.48
N THR A 42 5.16 -11.13 3.38
CA THR A 42 6.35 -11.56 2.62
C THR A 42 7.62 -11.36 3.45
N ALA A 43 7.75 -10.22 4.12
CA ALA A 43 8.87 -9.93 5.00
C ALA A 43 8.92 -10.90 6.19
N LEU A 44 7.78 -11.21 6.80
CA LEU A 44 7.69 -12.21 7.88
C LEU A 44 8.13 -13.60 7.40
N LYS A 45 7.65 -14.03 6.23
CA LYS A 45 8.01 -15.33 5.64
C LYS A 45 9.51 -15.47 5.36
N HIS A 46 10.18 -14.37 5.03
CA HIS A 46 11.59 -14.38 4.63
C HIS A 46 12.54 -13.84 5.70
N ASP A 47 12.06 -13.56 6.91
CA ASP A 47 12.82 -12.94 8.00
C ASP A 47 13.50 -11.62 7.60
N LYS A 48 12.74 -10.75 6.93
CA LYS A 48 13.19 -9.43 6.41
C LYS A 48 12.40 -8.27 6.99
N VAL A 49 11.94 -8.40 8.24
CA VAL A 49 11.08 -7.40 8.90
C VAL A 49 11.77 -6.03 9.01
N ASP A 50 13.07 -5.98 9.25
CA ASP A 50 13.82 -4.72 9.29
C ASP A 50 13.78 -3.96 7.94
N GLN A 51 13.87 -4.69 6.83
CA GLN A 51 13.77 -4.10 5.50
C GLN A 51 12.36 -3.59 5.22
N PHE A 52 11.33 -4.31 5.68
CA PHE A 52 9.94 -3.85 5.63
C PHE A 52 9.76 -2.54 6.40
N ASN A 53 10.25 -2.48 7.65
CA ASN A 53 10.13 -1.30 8.51
C ASN A 53 10.84 -0.07 7.92
N LYS A 54 11.98 -0.25 7.23
CA LYS A 54 12.64 0.86 6.51
C LYS A 54 11.78 1.46 5.39
N ILE A 55 10.89 0.68 4.80
CA ILE A 55 10.04 1.10 3.66
C ILE A 55 8.70 1.64 4.15
N TRP A 56 8.09 0.99 5.14
CA TRP A 56 6.72 1.24 5.60
C TRP A 56 6.62 1.95 6.96
N GLY A 57 7.69 2.00 7.76
CA GLY A 57 7.65 2.54 9.12
C GLY A 57 7.18 4.00 9.19
N SER A 58 7.64 4.86 8.28
CA SER A 58 7.17 6.25 8.21
C SER A 58 5.70 6.36 7.81
N TRP A 59 5.22 5.46 6.95
CA TRP A 59 3.81 5.42 6.57
C TRP A 59 2.93 5.01 7.75
N ASP A 60 3.30 3.93 8.44
CA ASP A 60 2.57 3.44 9.61
C ASP A 60 2.48 4.51 10.71
N ALA A 61 3.55 5.29 10.91
CA ALA A 61 3.54 6.42 11.85
C ALA A 61 2.55 7.53 11.45
N ILE A 62 2.51 7.91 10.16
CA ILE A 62 1.58 8.93 9.64
C ILE A 62 0.12 8.45 9.71
N GLU A 63 -0.10 7.18 9.34
CA GLU A 63 -1.42 6.58 9.36
C GLU A 63 -1.97 6.49 10.79
N ALA A 64 -1.13 6.12 11.76
CA ALA A 64 -1.49 6.11 13.18
C ALA A 64 -1.88 7.51 13.70
N MET A 65 -1.21 8.57 13.24
CA MET A 65 -1.54 9.96 13.63
C MET A 65 -2.84 10.47 12.99
N SER A 66 -3.23 9.92 11.83
CA SER A 66 -4.45 10.31 11.11
C SER A 66 -5.74 9.74 11.73
N HIS A 67 -5.60 8.90 12.75
CA HIS A 67 -6.70 8.31 13.54
C HIS A 67 -6.89 8.98 14.91
N PHE A 68 -6.19 10.10 15.17
CA PHE A 68 -6.36 10.96 16.35
C PHE A 68 -7.06 12.29 16.00
#